data_AF-A0A7S4JFP9-F1
#
_entry.id   AF-A0A7S4JFP9-F1
#
_cell.length_a   1.000
_cell.length_b   1.000
_cell.length_c   1.000
_cell.angle_alpha   90.00
_cell.angle_beta   90.00
_cell.angle_gamma   90.00
#
_symmetry.space_group_name_H-M   'P 1'
#
loop_
_entity.id
_entity.type
_entity.pdbx_description
1 polymer ?
#
loop_
_entity_poly.entity_id
_entity_poly.type
_entity_poly.pdbx_seq_one_letter_code
_entity_poly.pdbx_strand_id
1 'polypeptide(L)'
;MKLPVALLVLTAPGALAWSSSARALPSIARRPLATVLHSVSTEVSGEEATESFRLNFKSGDKAISPWHDIPLKGDEGYNMLVEIPKMTKAKMEVATKEENNPIAQDIKKGNLRDYHGPIFWNYGCLPQTWEDPNEEHPELKVFGDDDPIDVVEIGSKSLAMGSVTTVKPLGVLAMIDDGELDWKVLAVATDDPLAEEYNDIDDVPDAVKDGVREWFRWYKTPDDKPLNGFGFDEKYLNAEQAEEVIAETHESWKKLKSGDSDAGKLWLA
;
A
#
# COMPACT_ATOMS: atom_id res chain seq x y z
N MET A 1 20.34 3.61 -68.84
CA MET A 1 19.74 4.36 -67.70
C MET A 1 20.87 5.11 -67.00
N LYS A 2 20.64 6.37 -66.62
CA LYS A 2 21.65 7.43 -66.42
C LYS A 2 22.64 7.20 -65.25
N LEU A 3 23.89 7.62 -65.48
CA LEU A 3 24.99 7.87 -64.51
C LEU A 3 24.68 9.04 -63.53
N PRO A 4 25.62 9.50 -62.68
CA PRO A 4 26.32 8.87 -61.54
C PRO A 4 26.19 9.79 -60.29
N VAL A 5 26.99 9.62 -59.23
CA VAL A 5 27.70 10.69 -58.47
C VAL A 5 28.32 10.10 -57.20
N ALA A 6 29.60 10.40 -57.00
CA ALA A 6 30.34 10.23 -55.76
C ALA A 6 30.20 11.49 -54.90
N LEU A 7 30.19 11.37 -53.57
CA LEU A 7 30.72 12.42 -52.70
C LEU A 7 31.31 11.84 -51.41
N LEU A 8 32.38 12.48 -51.01
CA LEU A 8 33.43 12.13 -50.07
C LEU A 8 33.44 13.20 -48.97
N VAL A 9 33.42 12.83 -47.68
CA VAL A 9 33.84 13.69 -46.54
C VAL A 9 34.32 12.74 -45.41
N LEU A 10 35.63 12.50 -45.18
CA LEU A 10 36.58 13.24 -44.30
C LEU A 10 36.01 13.49 -42.88
N THR A 11 36.48 12.85 -41.81
CA THR A 11 37.71 13.25 -41.09
C THR A 11 38.03 12.27 -39.93
N ALA A 12 39.32 12.09 -39.66
CA ALA A 12 39.97 11.37 -38.56
C ALA A 12 39.92 12.19 -37.23
N PRO A 13 40.59 11.85 -36.09
CA PRO A 13 41.51 10.74 -35.79
C PRO A 13 41.28 10.03 -34.44
N GLY A 14 42.05 8.96 -34.20
CA GLY A 14 41.94 8.11 -33.02
C GLY A 14 42.49 8.68 -31.71
N ALA A 15 42.29 7.92 -30.64
CA ALA A 15 43.01 8.09 -29.39
C ALA A 15 43.32 6.73 -28.76
N LEU A 16 44.55 6.68 -28.28
CA LEU A 16 45.32 5.59 -27.69
C LEU A 16 44.58 4.79 -26.61
N ALA A 17 44.82 3.47 -26.64
CA ALA A 17 44.66 2.57 -25.51
C ALA A 17 45.74 2.82 -24.45
N TRP A 18 45.32 3.07 -23.21
CA TRP A 18 46.14 2.91 -22.01
C TRP A 18 45.37 1.98 -21.05
N SER A 19 45.88 0.76 -20.88
CA SER A 19 45.40 -0.17 -19.86
C SER A 19 46.02 0.19 -18.52
N SER A 20 45.21 0.54 -17.53
CA SER A 20 45.61 0.53 -16.12
C SER A 20 44.66 -0.38 -15.34
N SER A 21 45.15 -1.58 -15.03
CA SER A 21 44.48 -2.49 -14.10
C SER A 21 44.58 -1.94 -12.68
N ALA A 22 43.54 -1.25 -12.23
CA ALA A 22 43.35 -0.97 -10.81
C ALA A 22 42.58 -2.13 -10.19
N ARG A 23 43.23 -2.86 -9.27
CA ARG A 23 42.57 -3.86 -8.42
C ARG A 23 41.61 -3.10 -7.50
N ALA A 24 40.31 -3.22 -7.75
CA ALA A 24 39.28 -2.74 -6.83
C ALA A 24 39.35 -3.56 -5.55
N LEU A 25 39.56 -2.90 -4.42
CA LEU A 25 39.33 -3.50 -3.10
C LEU A 25 37.82 -3.68 -2.91
N PRO A 26 37.35 -4.76 -2.26
CA PRO A 26 35.94 -4.93 -2.00
C PRO A 26 35.47 -3.78 -1.11
N SER A 27 34.54 -2.99 -1.64
CA SER A 27 33.72 -2.09 -0.85
C SER A 27 33.00 -2.94 0.19
N ILE A 28 33.34 -2.75 1.47
CA ILE A 28 32.51 -3.22 2.56
C ILE A 28 31.24 -2.36 2.47
N ALA A 29 30.24 -2.87 1.76
CA ALA A 29 28.91 -2.30 1.78
C ALA A 29 28.48 -2.25 3.25
N ARG A 30 28.40 -1.03 3.80
CA ARG A 30 27.75 -0.81 5.07
C ARG A 30 26.30 -1.25 4.86
N ARG A 31 25.94 -2.41 5.41
CA ARG A 31 24.53 -2.77 5.57
C ARG A 31 23.85 -1.58 6.27
N PRO A 32 22.71 -1.08 5.78
CA PRO A 32 21.96 -0.11 6.55
C PRO A 32 21.69 -0.74 7.92
N LEU A 33 21.84 0.04 8.99
CA LEU A 33 21.38 -0.41 10.30
C LEU A 33 19.91 -0.80 10.12
N ALA A 34 19.59 -2.07 10.35
CA ALA A 34 18.21 -2.46 10.59
C ALA A 34 17.73 -1.58 11.74
N THR A 35 16.81 -0.66 11.44
CA THR A 35 16.12 0.10 12.47
C THR A 35 15.35 -0.94 13.26
N VAL A 36 15.87 -1.33 14.42
CA VAL A 36 15.13 -2.19 15.35
C VAL A 36 13.87 -1.40 15.69
N LEU A 37 12.75 -1.81 15.11
CA LEU A 37 11.44 -1.39 15.57
C LEU A 37 11.38 -1.79 17.05
N HIS A 38 11.45 -0.79 17.93
CA HIS A 38 10.99 -1.00 19.30
C HIS A 38 9.54 -1.49 19.17
N SER A 39 9.22 -2.60 19.83
CA SER A 39 7.93 -3.27 19.71
C SER A 39 6.79 -2.26 19.77
N VAL A 40 6.06 -2.11 18.66
CA VAL A 40 4.85 -1.29 18.62
C VAL A 40 3.83 -1.93 19.54
N SER A 41 3.21 -1.12 20.39
CA SER A 41 2.15 -1.54 21.30
C SER A 41 0.94 -0.63 21.13
N THR A 42 -0.24 -1.13 21.51
CA THR A 42 -1.50 -0.40 21.38
C THR A 42 -2.11 -0.08 22.74
N GLU A 43 -2.84 1.02 22.81
CA GLU A 43 -3.59 1.44 23.99
C GLU A 43 -4.97 1.94 23.57
N VAL A 44 -6.01 1.34 24.15
CA VAL A 44 -7.40 1.77 23.93
C VAL A 44 -7.69 3.00 24.77
N SER A 45 -8.30 4.01 24.16
CA SER A 45 -8.99 5.09 24.85
C SER A 45 -10.44 5.19 24.40
N GLY A 46 -11.30 5.74 25.25
CA GLY A 46 -12.74 5.77 25.01
C GLY A 46 -13.43 4.44 25.32
N GLU A 47 -14.67 4.30 24.86
CA GLU A 47 -15.51 3.13 25.08
C GLU A 47 -15.66 2.31 23.79
N GLU A 48 -15.44 1.00 23.85
CA GLU A 48 -15.62 0.09 22.72
C GLU A 48 -17.04 0.19 22.12
N ALA A 49 -17.14 0.02 20.80
CA ALA A 49 -18.41 0.15 20.06
C ALA A 49 -19.12 1.51 20.27
N THR A 50 -18.34 2.58 20.49
CA THR A 50 -18.83 3.96 20.50
C THR A 50 -17.97 4.86 19.62
N GLU A 51 -18.48 6.05 19.26
CA GLU A 51 -17.73 7.07 18.51
C GLU A 51 -16.44 7.53 19.22
N SER A 52 -16.33 7.29 20.53
CA SER A 52 -15.16 7.68 21.33
C SER A 52 -14.01 6.68 21.27
N PHE A 53 -14.24 5.46 20.75
CA PHE A 53 -13.21 4.42 20.69
C PHE A 53 -12.02 4.88 19.84
N ARG A 54 -10.82 4.78 20.40
CA ARG A 54 -9.56 4.94 19.67
C ARG A 54 -8.58 3.85 20.09
N LEU A 55 -7.92 3.24 19.11
CA LEU A 55 -6.75 2.42 19.33
C LEU A 55 -5.50 3.24 19.01
N ASN A 56 -4.81 3.69 20.06
CA ASN A 56 -3.61 4.51 19.96
C ASN A 56 -2.36 3.64 19.90
N PHE A 57 -1.26 4.19 19.38
CA PHE A 57 -0.01 3.47 19.17
C PHE A 57 1.14 4.07 19.96
N LYS A 58 2.00 3.20 20.50
CA LYS A 58 3.21 3.58 21.23
C LYS A 58 4.42 2.77 20.78
N SER A 59 5.58 3.41 20.78
CA SER A 59 6.89 2.77 20.68
C SER A 59 7.66 3.03 21.98
N GLY A 60 7.74 2.00 22.84
CA GLY A 60 8.10 2.22 24.25
C GLY A 60 7.08 3.14 24.93
N ASP A 61 7.56 4.23 25.54
CA ASP A 61 6.70 5.22 26.20
C ASP A 61 6.26 6.36 25.27
N LYS A 62 6.73 6.39 24.01
CA LYS A 62 6.44 7.47 23.05
C LYS A 62 5.17 7.15 22.28
N ALA A 63 4.19 8.06 22.28
CA ALA A 63 3.07 8.03 21.33
C ALA A 63 3.60 8.18 19.90
N ILE A 64 3.06 7.40 18.98
CA ILE A 64 3.45 7.40 17.56
C ILE A 64 2.20 7.38 16.68
N SER A 65 2.34 7.87 15.45
CA SER A 65 1.37 7.67 14.39
C SER A 65 1.58 6.31 13.71
N PRO A 66 0.55 5.45 13.63
CA PRO A 66 0.68 4.19 12.93
C PRO A 66 0.83 4.39 11.41
N TRP A 67 0.37 5.51 10.86
CA TRP A 67 0.54 5.84 9.46
C TRP A 67 1.96 6.35 9.16
N HIS A 68 2.49 7.24 10.00
CA HIS A 68 3.71 7.98 9.66
C HIS A 68 4.99 7.43 10.30
N ASP A 69 4.90 6.89 11.52
CA ASP A 69 6.07 6.46 12.29
C ASP A 69 6.39 4.96 12.14
N ILE A 70 5.42 4.13 11.71
CA ILE A 70 5.69 2.73 11.38
C ILE A 70 6.37 2.68 10.00
N PRO A 71 7.56 2.08 9.87
CA PRO A 71 8.26 1.96 8.60
C PRO A 71 7.44 1.15 7.60
N LEU A 72 7.38 1.61 6.34
CA LEU A 72 6.78 0.86 5.23
C LEU A 72 7.41 -0.53 5.06
N LYS A 73 8.74 -0.61 5.09
CA LYS A 73 9.49 -1.87 4.90
C LYS A 73 9.64 -2.63 6.21
N GLY A 74 9.29 -3.91 6.18
CA GLY A 74 9.61 -4.89 7.23
C GLY A 74 10.95 -5.58 6.97
N ASP A 75 11.25 -6.63 7.73
CA ASP A 75 12.49 -7.41 7.57
C ASP A 75 12.57 -8.08 6.19
N GLU A 76 11.51 -8.77 5.79
CA GLU A 76 11.41 -9.51 4.52
C GLU A 76 10.08 -9.22 3.79
N GLY A 77 9.79 -7.93 3.57
CA GLY A 77 8.58 -7.49 2.86
C GLY A 77 8.14 -6.09 3.27
N TYR A 78 6.84 -5.93 3.44
CA TYR A 78 6.22 -4.67 3.85
C TYR A 78 5.50 -4.87 5.19
N ASN A 79 5.53 -3.85 6.05
CA ASN A 79 4.71 -3.86 7.25
C ASN A 79 3.28 -3.49 6.87
N MET A 80 2.34 -4.38 7.07
CA MET A 80 0.91 -4.09 7.02
C MET A 80 0.43 -3.70 8.41
N LEU A 81 -0.27 -2.59 8.51
CA LEU A 81 -1.07 -2.25 9.68
C LEU A 81 -2.45 -2.88 9.52
N VAL A 82 -2.83 -3.80 10.41
CA VAL A 82 -4.13 -4.47 10.35
C VAL A 82 -5.20 -3.59 10.99
N GLU A 83 -6.23 -3.22 10.25
CA GLU A 83 -7.35 -2.41 10.73
C GLU A 83 -8.56 -3.27 11.07
N ILE A 84 -8.93 -4.17 10.16
CA ILE A 84 -10.14 -4.98 10.26
C ILE A 84 -9.74 -6.46 10.25
N PRO A 85 -9.87 -7.15 11.39
CA PRO A 85 -9.63 -8.59 11.45
C PRO A 85 -10.54 -9.38 10.52
N LYS A 86 -10.00 -10.44 9.94
CA LYS A 86 -10.75 -11.42 9.14
C LYS A 86 -12.04 -11.86 9.82
N MET A 87 -13.12 -11.92 9.05
CA MET A 87 -14.48 -12.30 9.46
C MET A 87 -15.18 -11.30 10.41
N THR A 88 -14.74 -10.04 10.45
CA THR A 88 -15.39 -8.98 11.23
C THR A 88 -16.09 -7.94 10.33
N LYS A 89 -16.85 -7.02 10.95
CA LYS A 89 -17.74 -6.08 10.24
C LYS A 89 -17.48 -4.61 10.52
N ALA A 90 -16.97 -4.26 11.69
CA ALA A 90 -16.73 -2.86 12.05
C ALA A 90 -15.73 -2.27 11.05
N LYS A 91 -16.12 -1.19 10.36
CA LYS A 91 -15.21 -0.50 9.43
C LYS A 91 -14.24 0.34 10.26
N MET A 92 -13.19 -0.31 10.74
CA MET A 92 -12.09 0.32 11.44
C MET A 92 -11.10 0.85 10.41
N GLU A 93 -10.56 2.04 10.64
CA GLU A 93 -9.63 2.72 9.75
C GLU A 93 -8.67 3.59 10.56
N VAL A 94 -7.47 3.80 10.04
CA VAL A 94 -6.58 4.87 10.50
C VAL A 94 -7.29 6.21 10.31
N ALA A 95 -7.50 6.94 11.40
CA ALA A 95 -8.11 8.25 11.36
C ALA A 95 -7.08 9.28 10.86
N THR A 96 -6.89 9.38 9.54
CA THR A 96 -5.86 10.20 8.86
C THR A 96 -5.91 11.70 9.21
N LYS A 97 -7.05 12.18 9.69
CA LYS A 97 -7.31 13.58 10.06
C LYS A 97 -7.18 13.86 11.57
N GLU A 98 -6.99 12.82 12.39
CA GLU A 98 -6.88 12.94 13.84
C GLU A 98 -5.43 12.94 14.32
N GLU A 99 -5.20 13.56 15.48
CA GLU A 99 -3.88 13.61 16.10
C GLU A 99 -3.34 12.20 16.38
N ASN A 100 -2.12 11.92 15.90
CA ASN A 100 -1.45 10.62 15.95
C ASN A 100 -2.15 9.49 15.16
N ASN A 101 -3.10 9.80 14.29
CA ASN A 101 -3.78 8.84 13.41
C ASN A 101 -4.18 7.50 14.07
N PRO A 102 -4.88 7.50 15.23
CA PRO A 102 -5.33 6.26 15.86
C PRO A 102 -6.25 5.46 14.92
N ILE A 103 -6.42 4.17 15.18
CA ILE A 103 -7.49 3.41 14.52
C ILE A 103 -8.82 3.75 15.20
N ALA A 104 -9.82 4.13 14.43
CA ALA A 104 -11.17 4.46 14.85
C ALA A 104 -12.19 3.78 13.93
N GLN A 105 -13.44 3.67 14.37
CA GLN A 105 -14.50 3.18 13.49
C GLN A 105 -15.07 4.34 12.67
N ASP A 106 -15.21 4.13 11.35
CA ASP A 106 -15.81 5.10 10.42
C ASP A 106 -17.23 5.49 10.90
N ILE A 107 -17.56 6.77 10.77
CA ILE A 107 -18.87 7.32 11.13
C ILE A 107 -19.61 7.72 9.86
N LYS A 108 -20.71 7.00 9.57
CA LYS A 108 -21.58 7.29 8.44
C LYS A 108 -22.93 7.81 8.92
N LYS A 109 -23.26 9.05 8.54
CA LYS A 109 -24.52 9.74 8.92
C LYS A 109 -24.75 9.76 10.45
N GLY A 110 -23.68 9.98 11.21
CA GLY A 110 -23.72 10.06 12.68
C GLY A 110 -23.92 8.71 13.38
N ASN A 111 -23.61 7.60 12.72
CA ASN A 111 -23.62 6.26 13.32
C ASN A 111 -22.31 5.55 12.97
N LEU A 112 -21.86 4.69 13.87
CA LEU A 112 -20.77 3.75 13.59
C LEU A 112 -21.09 2.90 12.37
N ARG A 113 -20.14 2.79 11.45
CA ARG A 113 -20.30 2.06 10.20
C ARG A 113 -19.81 0.63 10.35
N ASP A 114 -20.72 -0.29 10.10
CA ASP A 114 -20.41 -1.69 9.84
C ASP A 114 -20.55 -1.99 8.34
N TYR A 115 -19.74 -2.91 7.85
CA TYR A 115 -20.04 -3.60 6.60
C TYR A 115 -21.31 -4.44 6.75
N HIS A 116 -22.11 -4.50 5.68
CA HIS A 116 -23.35 -5.28 5.65
C HIS A 116 -23.10 -6.79 5.78
N GLY A 117 -21.96 -7.27 5.29
CA GLY A 117 -21.41 -8.60 5.53
C GLY A 117 -19.98 -8.52 6.07
N PRO A 118 -19.44 -9.58 6.69
CA PRO A 118 -18.06 -9.54 7.14
C PRO A 118 -17.10 -9.44 5.94
N ILE A 119 -15.96 -8.79 6.16
CA ILE A 119 -14.81 -8.96 5.25
C ILE A 119 -14.18 -10.33 5.51
N PHE A 120 -13.89 -11.09 4.45
CA PHE A 120 -13.44 -12.49 4.57
C PHE A 120 -11.92 -12.63 4.73
N TRP A 121 -11.18 -11.52 4.73
CA TRP A 121 -9.73 -11.42 4.80
C TRP A 121 -9.34 -10.44 5.88
N ASN A 122 -8.08 -10.47 6.31
CA ASN A 122 -7.58 -9.38 7.14
C ASN A 122 -7.40 -8.16 6.24
N TYR A 123 -7.81 -7.00 6.71
CA TYR A 123 -7.78 -5.77 5.93
C TYR A 123 -7.09 -4.67 6.73
N GLY A 124 -6.42 -3.79 6.00
CA GLY A 124 -5.75 -2.64 6.57
C GLY A 124 -4.95 -1.93 5.48
N CYS A 125 -3.86 -1.29 5.86
CA CYS A 125 -3.10 -0.46 4.92
C CYS A 125 -1.58 -0.63 5.09
N LEU A 126 -0.81 -0.12 4.12
CA LEU A 126 0.63 0.04 4.29
C LEU A 126 0.93 1.44 4.87
N PRO A 127 1.67 1.53 5.98
CA PRO A 127 2.08 2.81 6.53
C PRO A 127 3.05 3.50 5.59
N GLN A 128 3.16 4.82 5.71
CA GLN A 128 3.99 5.68 4.88
C GLN A 128 3.67 5.59 3.38
N THR A 129 2.41 5.35 3.02
CA THR A 129 1.90 5.44 1.66
C THR A 129 0.74 6.42 1.62
N TRP A 130 0.43 6.95 0.44
CA TRP A 130 -0.71 7.85 0.25
C TRP A 130 -1.16 7.83 -1.21
N GLU A 131 -2.45 7.61 -1.41
CA GLU A 131 -3.18 7.72 -2.68
C GLU A 131 -3.47 9.20 -2.94
N ASP A 132 -2.54 9.90 -3.62
CA ASP A 132 -2.59 11.36 -3.76
C ASP A 132 -3.85 11.83 -4.52
N PRO A 133 -4.76 12.60 -3.90
CA PRO A 133 -5.97 13.09 -4.54
C PRO A 133 -5.70 14.30 -5.45
N ASN A 134 -4.47 14.82 -5.48
CA ASN A 134 -4.08 16.01 -6.24
C ASN A 134 -3.47 15.67 -7.61
N GLU A 135 -3.04 14.43 -7.83
CA GLU A 135 -2.45 13.97 -9.09
C GLU A 135 -3.40 12.98 -9.79
N GLU A 136 -3.76 13.24 -11.05
CA GLU A 136 -4.61 12.35 -11.83
C GLU A 136 -3.79 11.15 -12.34
N HIS A 137 -4.27 9.93 -12.08
CA HIS A 137 -3.62 8.71 -12.54
C HIS A 137 -3.48 8.72 -14.08
N PRO A 138 -2.27 8.50 -14.63
CA PRO A 138 -1.97 8.80 -16.04
C PRO A 138 -2.77 7.97 -17.04
N GLU A 139 -3.09 6.71 -16.71
CA GLU A 139 -3.86 5.81 -17.58
C GLU A 139 -5.37 5.82 -17.28
N LEU A 140 -5.75 5.58 -16.01
CA LEU A 140 -7.14 5.46 -15.57
C LEU A 140 -7.93 6.77 -15.49
N LYS A 141 -7.27 7.94 -15.47
CA LYS A 141 -7.92 9.27 -15.44
C LYS A 141 -8.85 9.49 -14.25
N VAL A 142 -8.39 9.06 -13.09
CA VAL A 142 -9.04 9.19 -11.78
C VAL A 142 -7.99 9.64 -10.76
N PHE A 143 -8.43 10.23 -9.65
CA PHE A 143 -7.57 10.70 -8.55
C PHE A 143 -7.58 9.68 -7.41
N GLY A 144 -6.55 9.67 -6.55
CA GLY A 144 -6.52 8.84 -5.35
C GLY A 144 -7.59 9.21 -4.32
N ASP A 145 -7.87 8.31 -3.37
CA ASP A 145 -8.92 8.45 -2.36
C ASP A 145 -8.51 9.20 -1.08
N ASP A 146 -7.31 9.80 -1.05
CA ASP A 146 -6.74 10.58 0.06
C ASP A 146 -6.33 9.75 1.30
N ASP A 147 -6.24 8.43 1.18
CA ASP A 147 -5.87 7.52 2.28
C ASP A 147 -4.57 6.72 1.98
N PRO A 148 -4.00 5.98 2.96
CA PRO A 148 -2.87 5.09 2.71
C PRO A 148 -3.32 3.89 1.84
N ILE A 149 -2.42 3.32 1.04
CA ILE A 149 -2.77 2.20 0.15
C ILE A 149 -3.27 0.99 0.93
N ASP A 150 -4.36 0.40 0.46
CA ASP A 150 -5.05 -0.69 1.11
C ASP A 150 -4.42 -2.06 0.83
N VAL A 151 -4.54 -2.94 1.81
CA VAL A 151 -4.03 -4.32 1.78
C VAL A 151 -5.12 -5.30 2.18
N VAL A 152 -5.29 -6.32 1.36
CA VAL A 152 -6.10 -7.51 1.62
C VAL A 152 -5.15 -8.67 1.86
N GLU A 153 -5.00 -9.08 3.12
CA GLU A 153 -4.12 -10.18 3.51
C GLU A 153 -4.90 -11.50 3.50
N ILE A 154 -4.46 -12.41 2.62
CA ILE A 154 -5.22 -13.62 2.24
C ILE A 154 -4.83 -14.88 3.01
N GLY A 155 -3.98 -14.74 4.03
CA GLY A 155 -3.52 -15.82 4.87
C GLY A 155 -4.62 -16.55 5.63
N SER A 156 -4.22 -17.66 6.23
CA SER A 156 -5.12 -18.55 6.95
C SER A 156 -5.60 -17.94 8.27
N LYS A 157 -4.72 -17.23 8.97
CA LYS A 157 -4.94 -16.68 10.32
C LYS A 157 -5.88 -15.48 10.31
N SER A 158 -6.55 -15.23 11.43
CA SER A 158 -7.17 -13.94 11.74
C SER A 158 -6.14 -13.12 12.51
N LEU A 159 -5.77 -11.96 11.98
CA LEU A 159 -4.80 -11.04 12.58
C LEU A 159 -5.50 -10.03 13.49
N ALA A 160 -4.81 -9.58 14.53
CA ALA A 160 -5.39 -8.66 15.51
C ALA A 160 -5.42 -7.23 14.95
N MET A 161 -6.49 -6.48 15.24
CA MET A 161 -6.56 -5.05 14.96
C MET A 161 -5.40 -4.30 15.63
N GLY A 162 -4.77 -3.40 14.89
CA GLY A 162 -3.58 -2.65 15.28
C GLY A 162 -2.29 -3.47 15.32
N SER A 163 -2.31 -4.74 14.92
CA SER A 163 -1.06 -5.50 14.75
C SER A 163 -0.30 -5.01 13.51
N VAL A 164 1.03 -5.04 13.61
CA VAL A 164 1.93 -4.78 12.49
C VAL A 164 2.46 -6.13 12.02
N THR A 165 2.06 -6.55 10.82
CA THR A 165 2.40 -7.87 10.27
C THR A 165 3.25 -7.69 9.02
N THR A 166 4.39 -8.38 8.93
CA THR A 166 5.19 -8.34 7.70
C THR A 166 4.53 -9.22 6.64
N VAL A 167 4.18 -8.61 5.51
CA VAL A 167 3.48 -9.24 4.38
C VAL A 167 4.33 -9.18 3.11
N LYS A 168 4.10 -10.15 2.23
CA LYS A 168 4.61 -10.19 0.86
C LYS A 168 3.49 -9.84 -0.12
N PRO A 169 3.63 -8.79 -0.95
CA PRO A 169 2.65 -8.49 -1.99
C PRO A 169 2.68 -9.57 -3.06
N LEU A 170 1.51 -9.94 -3.56
CA LEU A 170 1.31 -10.95 -4.60
C LEU A 170 0.78 -10.30 -5.89
N GLY A 171 0.07 -9.19 -5.76
CA GLY A 171 -0.49 -8.44 -6.87
C GLY A 171 -1.32 -7.26 -6.35
N VAL A 172 -1.92 -6.50 -7.27
CA VAL A 172 -2.73 -5.34 -6.91
C VAL A 172 -3.94 -5.21 -7.84
N LEU A 173 -5.07 -4.77 -7.31
CA LEU A 173 -6.31 -4.53 -8.04
C LEU A 173 -6.64 -3.03 -8.03
N ALA A 174 -6.82 -2.44 -9.21
CA ALA A 174 -7.24 -1.05 -9.36
C ALA A 174 -8.75 -0.94 -9.16
N MET A 175 -9.23 -0.77 -7.93
CA MET A 175 -10.64 -0.51 -7.69
C MET A 175 -10.95 0.96 -7.94
N ILE A 176 -12.11 1.23 -8.54
CA ILE A 176 -12.66 2.57 -8.69
C ILE A 176 -13.84 2.69 -7.73
N ASP A 177 -13.62 3.29 -6.57
CA ASP A 177 -14.60 3.45 -5.51
C ASP A 177 -15.20 4.85 -5.54
N ASP A 178 -16.49 4.98 -5.83
CA ASP A 178 -17.18 6.28 -5.94
C ASP A 178 -16.49 7.32 -6.88
N GLY A 179 -15.65 6.87 -7.82
CA GLY A 179 -14.93 7.70 -8.79
C GLY A 179 -13.47 7.98 -8.45
N GLU A 180 -13.00 7.50 -7.30
CA GLU A 180 -11.63 7.60 -6.80
C GLU A 180 -10.89 6.28 -7.05
N LEU A 181 -9.58 6.36 -7.32
CA LEU A 181 -8.70 5.21 -7.40
C LEU A 181 -8.39 4.75 -5.99
N ASP A 182 -8.62 3.47 -5.77
CA ASP A 182 -8.50 2.82 -4.47
C ASP A 182 -7.78 1.48 -4.70
N TRP A 183 -6.44 1.49 -4.66
CA TRP A 183 -5.66 0.29 -4.95
C TRP A 183 -5.79 -0.72 -3.81
N LYS A 184 -6.17 -1.96 -4.16
CA LYS A 184 -6.19 -3.09 -3.22
C LYS A 184 -5.00 -4.01 -3.47
N VAL A 185 -3.97 -3.91 -2.64
CA VAL A 185 -2.83 -4.84 -2.67
C VAL A 185 -3.29 -6.19 -2.11
N LEU A 186 -3.16 -7.25 -2.90
CA LEU A 186 -3.27 -8.61 -2.39
C LEU A 186 -1.92 -9.03 -1.81
N ALA A 187 -1.93 -9.45 -0.55
CA ALA A 187 -0.70 -9.86 0.14
C ALA A 187 -0.92 -11.10 1.00
N VAL A 188 0.18 -11.72 1.43
CA VAL A 188 0.17 -12.84 2.39
C VAL A 188 1.16 -12.56 3.50
N ALA A 189 0.79 -12.84 4.75
CA ALA A 189 1.70 -12.75 5.88
C ALA A 189 2.90 -13.68 5.66
N THR A 190 4.12 -13.16 5.87
CA THR A 190 5.38 -13.90 5.64
C THR A 190 5.54 -15.13 6.53
N ASP A 191 4.81 -15.19 7.64
CA ASP A 191 4.79 -16.32 8.58
C ASP A 191 3.61 -17.29 8.36
N ASP A 192 2.81 -17.09 7.31
CA ASP A 192 1.75 -18.00 6.90
C ASP A 192 2.33 -19.11 6.01
N PRO A 193 1.90 -20.39 6.16
CA PRO A 193 2.35 -21.47 5.29
C PRO A 193 2.17 -21.19 3.79
N LEU A 194 1.13 -20.45 3.41
CA LEU A 194 0.88 -20.09 2.01
C LEU A 194 1.94 -19.15 1.43
N ALA A 195 2.74 -18.47 2.26
CA ALA A 195 3.81 -17.59 1.78
C ALA A 195 4.91 -18.35 1.04
N GLU A 196 5.09 -19.65 1.28
CA GLU A 196 6.02 -20.47 0.47
C GLU A 196 5.46 -20.76 -0.92
N GLU A 197 4.14 -20.92 -1.02
CA GLU A 197 3.44 -21.30 -2.25
C GLU A 197 3.11 -20.11 -3.14
N TYR A 198 2.71 -18.98 -2.55
CA TYR A 198 2.29 -17.78 -3.29
C TYR A 198 3.42 -16.79 -3.39
N ASN A 199 3.92 -16.54 -4.61
CA ASN A 199 4.99 -15.59 -4.90
C ASN A 199 4.57 -14.54 -5.93
N ASP A 200 3.56 -14.83 -6.74
CA ASP A 200 2.91 -13.91 -7.66
C ASP A 200 1.39 -14.14 -7.67
N ILE A 201 0.64 -13.28 -8.36
CA ILE A 201 -0.81 -13.32 -8.43
C ILE A 201 -1.34 -14.58 -9.12
N ASP A 202 -0.55 -15.14 -10.03
CA ASP A 202 -0.88 -16.37 -10.75
C ASP A 202 -0.80 -17.62 -9.86
N ASP A 203 -0.08 -17.56 -8.74
CA ASP A 203 -0.06 -18.64 -7.74
C ASP A 203 -1.33 -18.65 -6.89
N VAL A 204 -2.04 -17.51 -6.81
CA VAL A 204 -3.28 -17.38 -6.03
C VAL A 204 -4.45 -18.00 -6.78
N PRO A 205 -5.23 -18.90 -6.14
CA PRO A 205 -6.40 -19.51 -6.77
C PRO A 205 -7.42 -18.48 -7.26
N ASP A 206 -7.96 -18.68 -8.47
CA ASP A 206 -8.95 -17.77 -9.06
C ASP A 206 -10.16 -17.52 -8.16
N ALA A 207 -10.64 -18.54 -7.44
CA ALA A 207 -11.75 -18.39 -6.50
C ALA A 207 -11.47 -17.37 -5.37
N VAL A 208 -10.20 -17.23 -4.94
CA VAL A 208 -9.80 -16.23 -3.94
C VAL A 208 -9.77 -14.84 -4.59
N LYS A 209 -9.13 -14.71 -5.76
CA LYS A 209 -9.05 -13.47 -6.52
C LYS A 209 -10.43 -12.93 -6.90
N ASP A 210 -11.31 -13.80 -7.39
CA ASP A 210 -12.70 -13.50 -7.71
C ASP A 210 -13.49 -13.13 -6.46
N GLY A 211 -13.29 -13.86 -5.37
CA GLY A 211 -13.91 -13.55 -4.08
C GLY A 211 -13.60 -12.12 -3.63
N VAL A 212 -12.33 -11.72 -3.64
CA VAL A 212 -11.91 -10.37 -3.24
C VAL A 212 -12.54 -9.32 -4.16
N ARG A 213 -12.38 -9.47 -5.48
CA ARG A 213 -12.90 -8.53 -6.47
C ARG A 213 -14.42 -8.36 -6.34
N GLU A 214 -15.16 -9.46 -6.23
CA GLU A 214 -16.61 -9.38 -6.11
C GLU A 214 -17.03 -8.83 -4.73
N TRP A 215 -16.33 -9.12 -3.64
CA TRP A 215 -16.64 -8.48 -2.36
C TRP A 215 -16.59 -6.95 -2.50
N PHE A 216 -15.51 -6.40 -3.06
CA PHE A 216 -15.35 -4.95 -3.27
C PHE A 216 -16.28 -4.36 -4.32
N ARG A 217 -16.71 -5.13 -5.32
CA ARG A 217 -17.71 -4.70 -6.30
C ARG A 217 -19.06 -4.42 -5.64
N TRP A 218 -19.48 -5.31 -4.73
CA TRP A 218 -20.85 -5.34 -4.21
C TRP A 218 -21.01 -4.70 -2.83
N TYR A 219 -19.96 -4.51 -2.03
CA TYR A 219 -20.09 -4.24 -0.59
C TYR A 219 -20.91 -2.98 -0.23
N LYS A 220 -20.89 -1.93 -1.07
CA LYS A 220 -21.69 -0.70 -0.85
C LYS A 220 -23.10 -0.76 -1.42
N THR A 221 -23.46 -1.78 -2.21
CA THR A 221 -24.79 -1.87 -2.85
C THR A 221 -25.96 -1.86 -1.87
N PRO A 222 -25.87 -2.41 -0.64
CA PRO A 222 -26.97 -2.28 0.34
C PRO A 222 -27.14 -0.84 0.88
N ASP A 223 -26.20 0.06 0.61
CA ASP A 223 -26.30 1.51 0.88
C ASP A 223 -26.86 2.29 -0.32
N ASP A 224 -27.50 1.62 -1.29
CA ASP A 224 -28.01 2.18 -2.55
C ASP A 224 -26.92 2.81 -3.43
N LYS A 225 -25.66 2.39 -3.26
CA LYS A 225 -24.54 2.80 -4.11
C LYS A 225 -24.45 1.92 -5.36
N PRO A 226 -23.95 2.46 -6.49
CA PRO A 226 -23.66 1.66 -7.67
C PRO A 226 -22.58 0.60 -7.37
N LEU A 227 -22.43 -0.35 -8.29
CA LEU A 227 -21.30 -1.28 -8.26
C LEU A 227 -20.01 -0.51 -8.46
N ASN A 228 -18.97 -0.88 -7.70
CA ASN A 228 -17.64 -0.34 -7.93
C ASN A 228 -17.06 -0.90 -9.23
N GLY A 229 -16.29 -0.05 -9.92
CA GLY A 229 -15.58 -0.40 -11.14
C GLY A 229 -14.17 -0.88 -10.83
N PHE A 230 -13.48 -1.38 -11.86
CA PHE A 230 -12.06 -1.71 -11.77
C PHE A 230 -11.32 -1.25 -13.03
N GLY A 231 -10.09 -0.78 -12.86
CA GLY A 231 -9.15 -0.48 -13.93
C GLY A 231 -8.60 -1.75 -14.60
N PHE A 232 -7.80 -1.56 -15.66
CA PHE A 232 -7.02 -2.61 -16.33
C PHE A 232 -7.84 -3.87 -16.72
N ASP A 233 -9.02 -3.67 -17.31
CA ASP A 233 -9.97 -4.74 -17.65
C ASP A 233 -10.34 -5.64 -16.47
N GLU A 234 -10.40 -5.06 -15.26
CA GLU A 234 -10.69 -5.72 -14.00
C GLU A 234 -9.72 -6.85 -13.63
N LYS A 235 -8.51 -6.82 -14.19
CA LYS A 235 -7.46 -7.79 -13.89
C LYS A 235 -6.64 -7.33 -12.69
N TYR A 236 -6.14 -8.32 -11.96
CA TYR A 236 -5.04 -8.07 -11.05
C TYR A 236 -3.76 -7.84 -11.86
N LEU A 237 -3.00 -6.84 -11.43
CA LEU A 237 -1.61 -6.67 -11.82
C LEU A 237 -0.73 -7.57 -10.94
N ASN A 238 0.43 -7.95 -11.46
CA ASN A 238 1.32 -8.93 -10.82
C ASN A 238 2.08 -8.34 -9.62
N ALA A 239 2.88 -9.16 -8.94
CA ALA A 239 3.64 -8.73 -7.75
C ALA A 239 4.61 -7.57 -8.05
N GLU A 240 5.29 -7.59 -9.20
CA GLU A 240 6.21 -6.51 -9.62
C GLU A 240 5.47 -5.18 -9.76
N GLN A 241 4.33 -5.18 -10.45
CA GLN A 241 3.48 -3.99 -10.61
C GLN A 241 2.88 -3.53 -9.28
N ALA A 242 2.56 -4.45 -8.37
CA ALA A 242 2.15 -4.09 -7.02
C ALA A 242 3.27 -3.35 -6.27
N GLU A 243 4.53 -3.80 -6.38
CA GLU A 243 5.66 -3.10 -5.79
C GLU A 243 5.87 -1.69 -6.40
N GLU A 244 5.62 -1.53 -7.70
CA GLU A 244 5.66 -0.22 -8.38
C GLU A 244 4.60 0.73 -7.81
N VAL A 245 3.36 0.27 -7.66
CA VAL A 245 2.26 1.06 -7.07
C VAL A 245 2.54 1.42 -5.61
N ILE A 246 3.09 0.48 -4.82
CA ILE A 246 3.49 0.77 -3.44
C ILE A 246 4.62 1.79 -3.40
N ALA A 247 5.58 1.72 -4.32
CA ALA A 247 6.66 2.70 -4.41
C ALA A 247 6.13 4.09 -4.80
N GLU A 248 5.20 4.16 -5.75
CA GLU A 248 4.53 5.40 -6.17
C GLU A 248 3.81 6.06 -4.99
N THR A 249 2.93 5.33 -4.30
CA THR A 249 2.19 5.85 -3.14
C THR A 249 3.10 6.21 -1.97
N HIS A 250 4.25 5.52 -1.81
CA HIS A 250 5.28 5.92 -0.84
C HIS A 250 5.97 7.24 -1.22
N GLU A 251 6.27 7.47 -2.50
CA GLU A 251 6.81 8.75 -2.97
C GLU A 251 5.79 9.88 -2.81
N SER A 252 4.51 9.62 -3.06
CA SER A 252 3.41 10.56 -2.77
C SER A 252 3.35 10.90 -1.28
N TRP A 253 3.44 9.92 -0.39
CA TRP A 253 3.53 10.16 1.05
C TRP A 253 4.77 10.97 1.46
N LYS A 254 5.92 10.76 0.80
CA LYS A 254 7.12 11.58 1.05
C LYS A 254 6.89 13.04 0.68
N LYS A 255 6.28 13.31 -0.49
CA LYS A 255 5.90 14.66 -0.91
C LYS A 255 4.92 15.29 0.08
N LEU A 256 3.94 14.53 0.55
CA LEU A 256 3.00 14.95 1.59
C LEU A 256 3.73 15.37 2.87
N LYS A 257 4.63 14.52 3.37
CA LYS A 257 5.40 14.79 4.61
C LYS A 257 6.43 15.91 4.47
N SER A 258 6.99 16.14 3.27
CA SER A 258 7.90 17.27 3.03
C SER A 258 7.18 18.61 2.84
N GLY A 259 5.86 18.58 2.60
CA GLY A 259 5.04 19.75 2.28
C GLY A 259 5.07 20.14 0.79
N ASP A 260 5.48 19.21 -0.08
CA ASP A 260 5.51 19.39 -1.54
C ASP A 260 4.16 19.05 -2.22
N SER A 261 3.22 18.42 -1.49
CA SER A 261 1.83 18.19 -1.92
C SER A 261 0.84 18.83 -0.92
N ASP A 262 -0.37 19.16 -1.36
CA ASP A 262 -1.41 19.74 -0.50
C ASP A 262 -1.98 18.66 0.43
N ALA A 263 -1.80 18.87 1.73
CA ALA A 263 -2.25 17.95 2.77
C ALA A 263 -3.73 18.07 3.12
N GLY A 264 -4.43 19.09 2.62
CA GLY A 264 -5.83 19.33 2.94
C GLY A 264 -6.09 19.39 4.45
N LYS A 265 -6.71 18.34 5.00
CA LYS A 265 -7.05 18.20 6.44
C LYS A 265 -6.28 17.10 7.16
N LEU A 266 -5.34 16.45 6.48
CA LEU A 266 -4.57 15.35 7.03
C LEU A 266 -3.71 15.82 8.20
N TRP A 267 -3.60 14.99 9.24
CA TRP A 267 -2.69 15.23 10.33
C TRP A 267 -1.33 14.65 9.98
N LEU A 268 -0.27 15.47 10.04
CA LEU A 268 1.08 15.11 9.54
C LEU A 268 2.20 15.31 10.57
N ALA A 269 1.91 15.63 11.83
CA ALA A 269 2.95 16.05 12.79
C ALA A 269 3.88 14.91 13.23
#